data_AF-A0AAJ6K5X8-F1
#
_entry.id   AF-A0AAJ6K5X8-F1
#
_cell.length_a   1.000
_cell.length_b   1.000
_cell.length_c   1.000
_cell.angle_alpha   90.00
_cell.angle_beta   90.00
_cell.angle_gamma   90.00
#
_symmetry.space_group_name_H-M   'P 1'
#
loop_
_entity.id
_entity.type
_entity.pdbx_description
1 polymer ?
#
loop_
_entity_poly.entity_id
_entity_poly.type
_entity_poly.pdbx_seq_one_letter_code
_entity_poly.pdbx_strand_id
1 'polypeptide(L)'
;MEQVHSDTVNTMKMEEGVTQSLGLKSKLTQKLNVSTRHLKVINHHFYRSFLHLMGYIAAGAGLWILMHWQFGMVFPGNVDVPNERLRFKDIWNAAMYIVPYCFWGMATKHAAIMIITGLDICISEFELFRLKKKLAK
;
A
#
# COMPACT_ATOMS: atom_id res chain seq x y z
N MET A 1 -41.98 12.51 52.82
CA MET A 1 -41.72 13.29 51.58
C MET A 1 -40.28 13.16 51.08
N GLU A 2 -39.27 12.90 51.94
CA GLU A 2 -37.88 12.70 51.50
C GLU A 2 -37.64 11.49 50.58
N GLN A 3 -38.37 10.38 50.80
CA GLN A 3 -38.16 9.14 50.05
C GLN A 3 -38.54 9.27 48.56
N VAL A 4 -39.65 9.98 48.26
CA VAL A 4 -40.13 10.22 46.89
C VAL A 4 -39.17 11.12 46.10
N HIS A 5 -38.50 12.06 46.77
CA HIS A 5 -37.53 12.95 46.14
C HIS A 5 -36.19 12.24 45.86
N SER A 6 -35.78 11.31 46.72
CA SER A 6 -34.60 10.48 46.51
C SER A 6 -34.75 9.53 45.31
N ASP A 7 -35.93 8.93 45.15
CA ASP A 7 -36.21 8.01 44.04
C ASP A 7 -36.29 8.72 42.68
N THR A 8 -36.81 9.97 42.64
CA THR A 8 -36.82 10.79 41.42
C THR A 8 -35.43 11.28 41.01
N VAL A 9 -34.58 11.63 41.98
CA VAL A 9 -33.20 12.03 41.70
C VAL A 9 -32.34 10.85 41.22
N ASN A 10 -32.56 9.64 41.76
CA ASN A 10 -31.86 8.44 41.33
C ASN A 10 -32.27 7.99 39.93
N THR A 11 -33.56 8.10 39.58
CA THR A 11 -34.05 7.77 38.23
C THR A 11 -33.54 8.75 37.17
N MET A 12 -33.53 10.07 37.45
CA MET A 12 -32.92 11.06 36.55
C MET A 12 -31.42 10.83 36.32
N LYS A 13 -30.65 10.52 37.37
CA LYS A 13 -29.23 10.18 37.23
C LYS A 13 -29.00 8.91 36.41
N MET A 14 -29.91 7.94 36.51
CA MET A 14 -29.86 6.72 35.70
C MET A 14 -30.12 7.03 34.22
N GLU A 15 -31.13 7.85 33.91
CA GLU A 15 -31.45 8.23 32.52
C GLU A 15 -30.34 9.07 31.87
N GLU A 16 -29.72 9.99 32.61
CA GLU A 16 -28.55 10.76 32.14
C GLU A 16 -27.34 9.85 31.86
N GLY A 17 -27.07 8.88 32.74
CA GLY A 17 -26.00 7.90 32.55
C GLY A 17 -26.23 7.00 31.33
N VAL A 18 -27.48 6.59 31.08
CA VAL A 18 -27.87 5.78 29.92
C VAL A 18 -27.76 6.57 28.61
N THR A 19 -28.22 7.82 28.59
CA THR A 19 -28.12 8.68 27.39
C THR A 19 -26.67 9.03 27.05
N GLN A 20 -25.81 9.31 28.05
CA GLN A 20 -24.37 9.53 27.81
C GLN A 20 -23.67 8.28 27.27
N SER A 21 -23.99 7.10 27.83
CA SER A 21 -23.49 5.79 27.35
C SER A 21 -23.87 5.51 25.90
N LEU A 22 -25.14 5.74 25.53
CA LEU A 22 -25.64 5.57 24.16
C LEU A 22 -24.98 6.57 23.18
N GLY A 23 -24.80 7.82 23.61
CA GLY A 23 -24.09 8.85 22.84
C GLY A 23 -22.61 8.51 22.60
N LEU A 24 -21.94 7.87 23.57
CA LEU A 24 -20.56 7.42 23.44
C LEU A 24 -20.45 6.23 22.47
N LYS A 25 -21.34 5.24 22.58
CA LYS A 25 -21.37 4.06 21.70
C LYS A 25 -21.64 4.42 20.24
N SER A 26 -22.57 5.35 19.98
CA SER A 26 -22.85 5.82 18.61
C SER A 26 -21.62 6.52 17.98
N LYS A 27 -20.94 7.40 18.73
CA LYS A 27 -19.69 8.05 18.28
C LYS A 27 -18.56 7.05 18.00
N LEU A 28 -18.39 6.05 18.86
CA LEU A 28 -17.38 4.99 18.66
C LEU A 28 -17.70 4.13 17.42
N THR A 29 -18.96 3.78 17.21
CA THR A 29 -19.41 3.01 16.03
C THR A 29 -19.22 3.81 14.75
N GLN A 30 -19.49 5.11 14.78
CA GLN A 30 -19.22 6.01 13.65
C GLN A 30 -17.72 6.06 13.33
N LYS A 31 -16.84 6.23 14.34
CA LYS A 31 -15.38 6.19 14.15
C LYS A 31 -14.91 4.86 13.58
N LEU A 32 -15.46 3.74 14.05
CA LEU A 32 -15.16 2.40 13.53
C LEU A 32 -15.48 2.28 12.04
N ASN A 33 -16.68 2.74 11.63
CA ASN A 33 -17.11 2.70 10.23
C ASN A 33 -16.24 3.57 9.32
N VAL A 34 -15.87 4.77 9.79
CA VAL A 34 -14.96 5.67 9.05
C VAL A 34 -13.59 5.01 8.88
N SER A 35 -12.99 4.52 9.97
CA SER A 35 -11.67 3.88 9.95
C SER A 35 -11.64 2.62 9.07
N THR A 36 -12.72 1.82 9.08
CA THR A 36 -12.87 0.64 8.21
C THR A 36 -12.93 1.03 6.72
N ARG A 37 -13.64 2.12 6.39
CA ARG A 37 -13.69 2.62 5.00
C ARG A 37 -12.33 3.12 4.54
N HIS A 38 -11.62 3.88 5.38
CA HIS A 38 -10.25 4.32 5.08
C HIS A 38 -9.32 3.13 4.83
N LEU A 39 -9.34 2.12 5.70
CA LEU A 39 -8.54 0.92 5.53
C LEU A 39 -8.81 0.23 4.18
N LYS A 40 -10.08 0.11 3.77
CA LYS A 40 -10.44 -0.50 2.49
C LYS A 40 -9.86 0.27 1.29
N VAL A 41 -9.89 1.61 1.35
CA VAL A 41 -9.32 2.47 0.30
C VAL A 41 -7.80 2.29 0.24
N ILE A 42 -7.12 2.38 1.37
CA ILE A 42 -5.67 2.22 1.48
C ILE A 42 -5.23 0.84 0.95
N ASN A 43 -5.95 -0.22 1.32
CA ASN A 43 -5.65 -1.58 0.90
C ASN A 43 -5.83 -1.77 -0.62
N HIS A 44 -6.83 -1.10 -1.23
CA HIS A 44 -6.98 -1.06 -2.67
C HIS A 44 -5.79 -0.37 -3.37
N HIS A 45 -5.31 0.76 -2.84
CA HIS A 45 -4.13 1.45 -3.36
C HIS A 45 -2.85 0.60 -3.21
N PHE A 46 -2.72 -0.13 -2.10
CA PHE A 46 -1.62 -1.06 -1.88
C PHE A 46 -1.60 -2.17 -2.94
N TYR A 47 -2.74 -2.84 -3.15
CA TYR A 47 -2.85 -3.91 -4.14
C TYR A 47 -2.57 -3.41 -5.56
N ARG A 48 -3.09 -2.24 -5.93
CA ARG A 48 -2.79 -1.63 -7.24
C ARG A 48 -1.29 -1.35 -7.40
N SER A 49 -0.64 -0.83 -6.36
CA SER A 49 0.81 -0.57 -6.39
C SER A 49 1.62 -1.86 -6.50
N PHE A 50 1.17 -2.93 -5.86
CA PHE A 50 1.76 -4.26 -5.99
C PHE A 50 1.67 -4.81 -7.43
N LEU A 51 0.51 -4.69 -8.06
CA LEU A 51 0.35 -5.10 -9.46
C LEU A 51 1.28 -4.31 -10.40
N HIS A 52 1.42 -3.00 -10.18
CA HIS A 52 2.38 -2.19 -10.93
C HIS A 52 3.84 -2.61 -10.68
N LEU A 53 4.21 -2.88 -9.43
CA LEU A 53 5.53 -3.40 -9.07
C LEU A 53 5.84 -4.68 -9.84
N MET A 54 4.95 -5.66 -9.77
CA MET A 54 5.13 -6.95 -10.46
C MET A 54 5.17 -6.77 -11.98
N GLY A 55 4.31 -5.90 -12.53
CA GLY A 55 4.32 -5.57 -13.95
C GLY A 55 5.64 -4.97 -14.42
N TYR A 56 6.22 -4.03 -13.66
CA TYR A 56 7.50 -3.42 -14.01
C TYR A 56 8.69 -4.38 -13.85
N ILE A 57 8.67 -5.25 -12.84
CA ILE A 57 9.69 -6.31 -12.69
C ILE A 57 9.62 -7.27 -13.87
N ALA A 58 8.42 -7.75 -14.23
CA ALA A 58 8.24 -8.66 -15.35
C ALA A 58 8.64 -8.02 -16.69
N ALA A 59 8.24 -6.76 -16.92
CA ALA A 59 8.62 -6.01 -18.11
C ALA A 59 10.13 -5.77 -18.18
N GLY A 60 10.76 -5.35 -17.08
CA GLY A 60 12.21 -5.13 -17.01
C GLY A 60 13.01 -6.42 -17.23
N ALA A 61 12.62 -7.51 -16.59
CA ALA A 61 13.27 -8.81 -16.76
C ALA A 61 13.07 -9.38 -18.17
N GLY A 62 11.85 -9.32 -18.70
CA GLY A 62 11.54 -9.78 -20.06
C GLY A 62 12.29 -8.99 -21.11
N LEU A 63 12.32 -7.66 -20.99
CA LEU A 63 13.06 -6.80 -21.91
C LEU A 63 14.57 -7.04 -21.83
N TRP A 64 15.11 -7.19 -20.61
CA TRP A 64 16.52 -7.52 -20.41
C TRP A 64 16.91 -8.83 -21.13
N ILE A 65 16.14 -9.89 -20.91
CA ILE A 65 16.36 -11.20 -21.55
C ILE A 65 16.29 -11.07 -23.07
N LEU A 66 15.28 -10.37 -23.59
CA LEU A 66 15.10 -10.17 -25.03
C LEU A 66 16.26 -9.38 -25.65
N MET A 67 16.71 -8.30 -25.00
CA MET A 67 17.81 -7.47 -25.49
C MET A 67 19.14 -8.22 -25.45
N HIS A 68 19.41 -8.99 -24.40
CA HIS A 68 20.59 -9.86 -24.32
C HIS A 68 20.57 -10.96 -25.36
N TRP A 69 19.42 -11.61 -25.55
CA TRP A 69 19.23 -12.64 -26.57
C TRP A 69 19.51 -12.08 -27.97
N GLN A 70 18.89 -10.95 -28.30
CA GLN A 70 19.06 -10.30 -29.60
C GLN A 70 20.51 -9.86 -29.80
N PHE A 71 21.14 -9.28 -28.78
CA PHE A 71 22.54 -8.87 -28.84
C PHE A 71 23.47 -10.07 -29.10
N GLY A 72 23.25 -11.20 -28.42
CA GLY A 72 24.02 -12.42 -28.63
C GLY A 72 23.84 -13.04 -30.02
N MET A 73 22.64 -12.93 -30.62
CA MET A 73 22.40 -13.40 -31.99
C MET A 73 23.05 -12.49 -33.05
N VAL A 74 23.03 -11.16 -32.83
CA VAL A 74 23.61 -10.19 -33.77
C VAL A 74 25.13 -10.12 -33.67
N PHE A 75 25.67 -10.31 -32.46
CA PHE A 75 27.10 -10.29 -32.17
C PHE A 75 27.54 -11.60 -31.48
N PRO A 76 27.60 -12.71 -32.23
CA PRO A 76 28.00 -13.99 -31.65
C PRO A 76 29.49 -13.98 -31.31
N GLY A 77 29.82 -13.89 -30.02
CA GLY A 77 31.19 -14.02 -29.49
C GLY A 77 32.11 -12.78 -29.66
N ASN A 78 33.38 -12.94 -29.29
CA ASN A 78 34.45 -11.93 -29.46
C ASN A 78 34.96 -11.88 -30.91
N VAL A 79 34.05 -11.96 -31.88
CA VAL A 79 34.41 -11.79 -33.29
C VAL A 79 34.68 -10.30 -33.51
N ASP A 80 35.83 -9.98 -34.12
CA ASP A 80 36.20 -8.61 -34.43
C ASP A 80 35.12 -7.96 -35.29
N VAL A 81 34.45 -6.96 -34.69
CA VAL A 81 33.39 -6.22 -35.36
C VAL A 81 34.06 -5.19 -36.26
N PRO A 82 33.63 -5.03 -37.53
CA PRO A 82 34.15 -3.97 -38.39
C PRO A 82 34.02 -2.60 -37.72
N ASN A 83 35.01 -1.72 -37.87
CA ASN A 83 35.04 -0.38 -37.24
C ASN A 83 33.74 0.43 -37.47
N GLU A 84 33.08 0.21 -38.60
CA GLU A 84 31.81 0.84 -38.99
C GLU A 84 30.64 0.46 -38.07
N ARG A 85 30.66 -0.76 -37.52
CA ARG A 85 29.61 -1.31 -36.65
C ARG A 85 29.99 -1.30 -35.17
N LEU A 86 31.25 -0.96 -34.84
CA LEU A 86 31.73 -0.87 -33.45
C LEU A 86 30.89 0.11 -32.62
N ARG A 87 30.64 1.31 -33.15
CA ARG A 87 29.82 2.33 -32.47
C ARG A 87 28.40 1.86 -32.22
N PHE A 88 27.83 1.10 -33.16
CA PHE A 88 26.49 0.53 -33.00
C PHE A 88 26.48 -0.58 -31.93
N LYS A 89 27.50 -1.44 -31.90
CA LYS A 89 27.68 -2.44 -30.83
C LYS A 89 27.80 -1.78 -29.46
N ASP A 90 28.57 -0.70 -29.32
CA ASP A 90 28.74 -0.01 -28.03
C ASP A 90 27.45 0.68 -27.57
N ILE A 91 26.73 1.35 -28.47
CA ILE A 91 25.44 1.97 -28.16
C ILE A 91 24.41 0.91 -27.75
N TRP A 92 24.35 -0.21 -28.46
CA TRP A 92 23.44 -1.30 -28.12
C TRP A 92 23.82 -1.95 -26.80
N ASN A 93 25.12 -2.16 -26.57
CA ASN A 93 25.67 -2.67 -25.33
C ASN A 93 25.38 -1.72 -24.15
N ALA A 94 25.30 -0.41 -24.34
CA ALA A 94 24.83 0.50 -23.29
C ALA A 94 23.30 0.43 -23.11
N ALA A 95 22.55 0.41 -24.21
CA ALA A 95 21.08 0.43 -24.21
C ALA A 95 20.47 -0.79 -23.51
N MET A 96 21.06 -1.98 -23.68
CA MET A 96 20.61 -3.22 -23.02
C MET A 96 20.67 -3.17 -21.49
N TYR A 97 21.52 -2.32 -20.91
CA TYR A 97 21.51 -2.08 -19.48
C TYR A 97 20.56 -0.95 -19.12
N ILE A 98 20.72 0.21 -19.75
CA ILE A 98 20.02 1.44 -19.37
C ILE A 98 18.50 1.27 -19.46
N VAL A 99 17.99 0.72 -20.57
CA VAL A 99 16.54 0.67 -20.84
C VAL A 99 15.83 -0.24 -19.83
N PRO A 100 16.27 -1.48 -19.58
CA PRO A 100 15.66 -2.30 -18.52
C PRO A 100 15.77 -1.65 -17.13
N TYR A 101 16.91 -1.02 -16.80
CA TYR A 101 17.07 -0.36 -15.49
C TYR A 101 16.06 0.76 -15.23
N CYS A 102 15.53 1.43 -16.27
CA CYS A 102 14.43 2.38 -16.10
C CYS A 102 13.17 1.70 -15.53
N PHE A 103 12.85 0.48 -15.96
CA PHE A 103 11.72 -0.30 -15.42
C PHE A 103 11.99 -0.76 -13.98
N TRP A 104 13.22 -1.14 -13.66
CA TRP A 104 13.63 -1.42 -12.27
C TRP A 104 13.53 -0.19 -11.36
N GLY A 105 13.84 1.01 -11.88
CA GLY A 105 13.62 2.27 -11.16
C GLY A 105 12.15 2.52 -10.86
N MET A 106 11.27 2.29 -11.84
CA MET A 106 9.81 2.39 -11.65
C MET A 106 9.28 1.35 -10.66
N ALA A 107 9.78 0.11 -10.72
CA ALA A 107 9.49 -0.94 -9.74
C ALA A 107 9.88 -0.48 -8.33
N THR A 108 11.09 0.06 -8.16
CA THR A 108 11.62 0.53 -6.87
C THR A 108 10.73 1.63 -6.27
N LYS A 109 10.24 2.56 -7.09
CA LYS A 109 9.27 3.59 -6.65
C LYS A 109 7.99 2.95 -6.09
N HIS A 110 7.43 1.95 -6.77
CA HIS A 110 6.22 1.26 -6.30
C HIS A 110 6.48 0.45 -5.02
N ALA A 111 7.67 -0.16 -4.89
CA ALA A 111 8.07 -0.82 -3.65
C ALA A 111 8.13 0.15 -2.47
N ALA A 112 8.69 1.36 -2.65
CA ALA A 112 8.71 2.38 -1.60
C ALA A 112 7.30 2.82 -1.18
N ILE A 113 6.39 3.06 -2.14
CA ILE A 113 4.99 3.41 -1.86
C ILE A 113 4.31 2.28 -1.07
N MET A 114 4.54 1.03 -1.46
CA MET A 114 4.00 -0.13 -0.74
C MET A 114 4.48 -0.20 0.70
N ILE A 115 5.77 0.04 0.97
CA ILE A 115 6.29 0.02 2.34
C ILE A 115 5.58 1.07 3.20
N ILE A 116 5.48 2.32 2.71
CA ILE A 116 4.82 3.42 3.43
C ILE A 116 3.33 3.09 3.66
N THR A 117 2.66 2.60 2.63
CA THR A 117 1.23 2.25 2.69
C THR A 117 0.99 1.05 3.60
N GLY A 118 1.91 0.08 3.63
CA GLY A 118 1.86 -1.07 4.52
C GLY A 118 1.99 -0.67 5.99
N LEU A 119 2.88 0.28 6.30
CA LEU A 119 2.97 0.85 7.65
C LEU A 119 1.67 1.55 8.06
N ASP A 120 1.05 2.30 7.15
CA ASP A 120 -0.23 2.99 7.40
C ASP A 120 -1.39 2.01 7.64
N ILE A 121 -1.42 0.89 6.91
CA ILE A 121 -2.35 -0.23 7.14
C ILE A 121 -2.15 -0.80 8.56
N CYS A 122 -0.91 -1.10 8.96
CA CYS A 122 -0.63 -1.66 10.29
C CYS A 122 -1.08 -0.73 11.42
N ILE A 123 -0.82 0.57 11.30
CA ILE A 123 -1.27 1.58 12.28
C ILE A 123 -2.80 1.62 12.32
N SER A 124 -3.44 1.70 11.17
CA SER A 124 -4.91 1.75 11.06
C SER A 124 -5.60 0.50 11.61
N GLU A 125 -5.03 -0.69 11.38
CA GLU A 125 -5.54 -1.94 11.96
C GLU A 125 -5.43 -1.95 13.48
N PHE A 126 -4.32 -1.44 14.03
CA PHE A 126 -4.15 -1.33 15.47
C PHE A 126 -5.16 -0.36 16.10
N GLU A 127 -5.43 0.77 15.45
CA GLU A 127 -6.48 1.71 15.88
C GLU A 127 -7.87 1.07 15.85
N LEU A 128 -8.20 0.35 14.77
CA LEU A 128 -9.44 -0.41 14.65
C LEU A 128 -9.59 -1.44 15.76
N PHE A 129 -8.52 -2.18 16.07
CA PHE A 129 -8.51 -3.14 17.17
C PHE A 129 -8.78 -2.45 18.52
N ARG A 130 -8.14 -1.31 18.79
CA ARG A 130 -8.40 -0.52 20.01
C ARG A 130 -9.84 0.01 20.08
N LEU A 131 -10.40 0.46 18.96
CA LEU A 131 -11.80 0.92 18.89
C LEU A 131 -12.79 -0.22 19.14
N LYS A 132 -12.57 -1.39 18.53
CA LYS A 132 -13.39 -2.59 18.79
C LYS A 132 -13.33 -3.00 20.26
N LYS A 133 -12.14 -2.99 20.87
CA LYS A 133 -11.96 -3.28 22.30
C LYS A 133 -12.68 -2.27 23.21
N LYS A 134 -12.75 -0.99 22.83
CA LYS A 134 -13.50 0.05 23.56
C LYS A 134 -15.01 -0.10 23.43
N LEU A 135 -15.51 -0.61 22.31
CA LEU A 135 -16.94 -0.88 22.09
C LEU A 135 -17.44 -2.13 22.83
N ALA A 136 -16.56 -3.11 23.05
CA ALA A 136 -16.87 -4.34 23.77
C ALA A 136 -16.88 -4.19 25.30
N LYS A 137 -16.35 -3.06 25.82
CA LYS A 137 -16.46 -2.66 27.23
C LYS A 137 -17.68 -1.78 27.44
#